data_AF-A0A0U3T049-F1
#
_entry.id   AF-A0A0U3T049-F1
#
_cell.length_a   1.000
_cell.length_b   1.000
_cell.length_c   1.000
_cell.angle_alpha   90.00
_cell.angle_beta   90.00
_cell.angle_gamma   90.00
#
_symmetry.space_group_name_H-M   'P 1'
#
loop_
_entity.id
_entity.type
_entity.pdbx_description
1 polymer ?
#
loop_
_entity_poly.entity_id
_entity_poly.type
_entity_poly.pdbx_seq_one_letter_code
_entity_poly.pdbx_strand_id
1 'polypeptide(L)'
;MAPCEYVDVPIGFKFHPSDDELLRYYLLNKVCGTPFMYSNVVPEFNLYGKKEPWDIWNDFGGQKLEKGEDLYFFTKLKLVTSKGSLVARTIGNGTWKGEDRGTMVGDPAKKNKPLGLCKRFRYENDKSDQHGRWIMHEYSLHPSLVKPHSNSNTCGGD
;
A
#
# COMPACT_ATOMS: atom_id res chain seq x y z
N MET A 1 3.16 -24.67 -9.24
CA MET A 1 3.10 -23.66 -8.16
C MET A 1 4.20 -24.02 -7.18
N ALA A 2 5.29 -23.26 -7.12
CA ALA A 2 6.32 -23.51 -6.11
C ALA A 2 5.73 -23.15 -4.73
N PRO A 3 5.98 -23.96 -3.69
CA PRO A 3 5.54 -23.62 -2.34
C PRO A 3 6.25 -22.33 -1.93
N CYS A 4 5.49 -21.36 -1.39
CA CYS A 4 6.08 -20.21 -0.71
C CYS A 4 6.88 -20.78 0.46
N GLU A 5 8.22 -20.80 0.35
CA GLU A 5 9.08 -21.26 1.43
C GLU A 5 8.80 -20.41 2.67
N TYR A 6 8.37 -21.06 3.75
CA TYR A 6 8.16 -20.42 5.04
C TYR A 6 9.55 -20.10 5.59
N VAL A 7 9.99 -18.87 5.42
CA VAL A 7 11.30 -18.44 5.90
C VAL A 7 11.22 -18.30 7.42
N ASP A 8 12.03 -19.07 8.14
CA ASP A 8 12.08 -19.03 9.60
C ASP A 8 12.80 -17.73 10.02
N VAL A 9 12.01 -16.74 10.47
CA VAL A 9 12.52 -15.44 10.90
C VAL A 9 12.92 -15.54 12.37
N PRO A 10 14.17 -15.24 12.75
CA PRO A 10 14.60 -15.34 14.13
C PRO A 10 13.78 -14.42 15.05
N ILE A 11 13.58 -14.87 16.30
CA ILE A 11 12.88 -14.09 17.32
C ILE A 11 13.55 -12.72 17.48
N GLY A 12 12.74 -11.65 17.50
CA GLY A 12 13.19 -10.28 17.68
C GLY A 12 13.37 -9.49 16.38
N PHE A 13 13.31 -10.13 15.20
CA PHE A 13 13.27 -9.42 13.93
C PHE A 13 11.89 -8.80 13.69
N LYS A 14 11.90 -7.57 13.18
CA LYS A 14 10.71 -6.75 12.93
C LYS A 14 10.67 -6.31 11.48
N PHE A 15 9.46 -6.21 10.95
CA PHE A 15 9.27 -5.64 9.63
C PHE A 15 9.35 -4.11 9.71
N HIS A 16 10.46 -3.54 9.24
CA HIS A 16 10.70 -2.10 9.26
C HIS A 16 11.38 -1.64 7.95
N PRO A 17 10.68 -1.76 6.81
CA PRO A 17 11.25 -1.45 5.51
C PRO A 17 11.46 0.06 5.32
N SER A 18 12.43 0.44 4.49
CA SER A 18 12.52 1.81 3.97
C SER A 18 11.45 2.12 2.92
N ASP A 19 11.24 3.40 2.62
CA ASP A 19 10.32 3.84 1.55
C ASP A 19 10.67 3.21 0.17
N ASP A 20 11.96 3.07 -0.13
CA ASP A 20 12.42 2.48 -1.39
C ASP A 20 12.25 0.95 -1.41
N GLU A 21 12.43 0.26 -0.29
CA GLU A 21 12.14 -1.18 -0.16
C GLU A 21 10.64 -1.46 -0.34
N LEU A 22 9.77 -0.65 0.27
CA LEU A 22 8.32 -0.74 0.10
C LEU A 22 7.91 -0.66 -1.38
N LEU A 23 8.52 0.26 -2.14
CA LEU A 23 8.20 0.42 -3.56
C LEU A 23 8.88 -0.63 -4.45
N ARG A 24 10.20 -0.77 -4.35
CA ARG A 24 11.00 -1.57 -5.27
C ARG A 24 10.89 -3.07 -5.01
N TYR A 25 10.84 -3.48 -3.74
CA TYR A 25 10.83 -4.90 -3.38
C TYR A 25 9.41 -5.42 -3.18
N TYR A 26 8.59 -4.72 -2.39
CA TYR A 26 7.25 -5.21 -2.07
C TYR A 26 6.22 -4.86 -3.15
N LEU A 27 5.97 -3.57 -3.40
CA LEU A 27 4.89 -3.14 -4.29
C LEU A 27 5.13 -3.50 -5.76
N LEU A 28 6.35 -3.28 -6.28
CA LEU A 28 6.68 -3.60 -7.66
C LEU A 28 6.53 -5.09 -7.96
N ASN A 29 7.08 -5.97 -7.12
CA ASN A 29 6.93 -7.41 -7.31
C ASN A 29 5.46 -7.84 -7.18
N LYS A 30 4.72 -7.27 -6.22
CA LYS A 30 3.28 -7.52 -6.07
C LYS A 30 2.50 -7.18 -7.34
N VAL A 31 2.75 -6.01 -7.93
CA VAL A 31 2.07 -5.55 -9.16
C VAL A 31 2.49 -6.37 -10.38
N CYS A 32 3.77 -6.76 -10.47
CA CYS A 32 4.27 -7.59 -11.57
C CYS A 32 3.88 -9.08 -11.45
N GLY A 33 3.33 -9.51 -10.32
CA GLY A 33 3.07 -10.93 -10.04
C GLY A 33 4.35 -11.77 -9.93
N THR A 34 5.49 -11.13 -9.72
CA THR A 34 6.79 -11.79 -9.55
C THR A 34 6.82 -12.40 -8.15
N PRO A 35 7.08 -13.71 -7.98
CA PRO A 35 7.31 -14.29 -6.65
C PRO A 35 8.55 -13.68 -5.99
N PHE A 36 8.48 -13.39 -4.69
CA PHE A 36 9.59 -12.83 -3.91
C PHE A 36 9.55 -13.37 -2.47
N MET A 37 10.69 -13.38 -1.78
CA MET A 37 10.75 -13.82 -0.38
C MET A 37 9.93 -12.88 0.50
N TYR A 38 9.38 -13.41 1.60
CA TYR A 38 8.58 -12.64 2.55
C TYR A 38 7.34 -11.96 1.94
N SER A 39 6.82 -12.47 0.81
CA SER A 39 5.65 -11.90 0.13
C SER A 39 4.36 -11.93 0.96
N ASN A 40 4.33 -12.74 2.02
CA ASN A 40 3.21 -12.88 2.95
C ASN A 40 3.28 -11.92 4.16
N VAL A 41 4.38 -11.19 4.35
CA VAL A 41 4.54 -10.24 5.47
C VAL A 41 3.61 -9.03 5.33
N VAL A 42 3.30 -8.63 4.10
CA VAL A 42 2.31 -7.57 3.82
C VAL A 42 1.03 -8.20 3.27
N PRO A 43 -0.05 -8.31 4.07
CA PRO A 43 -1.29 -8.92 3.63
C PRO A 43 -2.08 -8.05 2.65
N GLU A 44 -2.93 -8.69 1.85
CA GLU A 44 -3.98 -7.97 1.12
C GLU A 44 -5.15 -7.64 2.06
N PHE A 45 -5.56 -6.38 2.09
CA PHE A 45 -6.69 -5.93 2.90
C PHE A 45 -7.43 -4.78 2.20
N ASN A 46 -8.76 -4.84 2.18
CA ASN A 46 -9.58 -3.75 1.68
C ASN A 46 -9.67 -2.63 2.72
N LEU A 47 -8.72 -1.70 2.66
CA LEU A 47 -8.62 -0.60 3.62
C LEU A 47 -9.81 0.37 3.55
N TYR A 48 -10.41 0.58 2.36
CA TYR A 48 -11.52 1.52 2.16
C TYR A 48 -12.89 0.87 2.42
N GLY A 49 -12.93 -0.03 3.40
CA GLY A 49 -14.10 -0.78 3.84
C GLY A 49 -14.92 -0.06 4.91
N LYS A 50 -15.72 -0.84 5.64
CA LYS A 50 -16.63 -0.36 6.70
C LYS A 50 -15.98 -0.31 8.09
N LYS A 51 -14.80 -0.88 8.27
CA LYS A 51 -14.09 -0.87 9.56
C LYS A 51 -13.42 0.48 9.77
N GLU A 52 -13.42 0.96 11.00
CA GLU A 52 -12.70 2.17 11.38
C GLU A 52 -11.19 1.90 11.51
N PRO A 53 -10.31 2.92 11.37
CA PRO A 53 -8.87 2.73 11.45
C PRO A 53 -8.38 2.03 12.74
N TRP A 54 -8.99 2.34 13.89
CA TRP A 54 -8.63 1.73 15.17
C TRP A 54 -9.08 0.28 15.30
N ASP A 55 -10.20 -0.10 14.67
CA ASP A 55 -10.64 -1.48 14.64
C ASP A 55 -9.65 -2.32 13.81
N ILE A 56 -9.22 -1.78 12.67
CA ILE A 56 -8.17 -2.39 11.84
C ILE A 56 -6.87 -2.51 12.62
N TRP A 57 -6.48 -1.47 13.35
CA TRP A 57 -5.30 -1.53 14.21
C TRP A 57 -5.38 -2.69 15.21
N ASN A 58 -6.50 -2.78 15.94
CA ASN A 58 -6.71 -3.82 16.94
C ASN A 58 -6.73 -5.24 16.35
N ASP A 59 -7.31 -5.41 15.15
CA ASP A 59 -7.42 -6.71 14.49
C ASP A 59 -6.05 -7.25 14.03
N PHE A 60 -5.13 -6.39 13.60
CA PHE A 60 -3.87 -6.80 12.96
C PHE A 60 -2.63 -6.69 13.85
N GLY A 61 -2.69 -5.95 14.95
CA GLY A 61 -1.54 -5.83 15.85
C GLY A 61 -1.89 -5.28 17.23
N GLY A 62 -2.74 -4.25 17.29
CA GLY A 62 -3.27 -3.70 18.53
C GLY A 62 -2.16 -3.31 19.50
N GLN A 63 -2.24 -3.84 20.71
CA GLN A 63 -1.26 -3.61 21.77
C GLN A 63 0.03 -4.43 21.62
N LYS A 64 0.09 -5.36 20.65
CA LYS A 64 1.30 -6.15 20.37
C LYS A 64 2.33 -5.37 19.55
N LEU A 65 1.91 -4.29 18.89
CA LEU A 65 2.80 -3.41 18.15
C LEU A 65 3.46 -2.43 19.13
N GLU A 66 4.78 -2.33 19.03
CA GLU A 66 5.58 -1.37 19.78
C GLU A 66 5.49 0.04 19.17
N LYS A 67 5.97 1.03 19.92
CA LYS A 67 6.05 2.40 19.43
C LYS A 67 6.98 2.47 18.22
N GLY A 68 6.43 2.92 17.08
CA GLY A 68 7.17 3.03 15.82
C GLY A 68 7.02 1.82 14.90
N GLU A 69 6.19 0.84 15.27
CA GLU A 69 5.74 -0.19 14.34
C GLU A 69 4.43 0.25 13.67
N ASP A 70 4.33 -0.02 12.38
CA ASP A 70 3.17 0.32 11.55
C ASP A 70 2.50 -0.94 11.00
N LEU A 71 1.24 -0.79 10.59
CA LEU A 71 0.54 -1.81 9.81
C LEU A 71 0.72 -1.55 8.32
N TYR A 72 1.06 -2.60 7.58
CA TYR A 72 1.27 -2.53 6.13
C TYR A 72 0.22 -3.37 5.42
N PHE A 73 -0.38 -2.80 4.37
CA PHE A 73 -1.40 -3.47 3.57
C PHE A 73 -1.21 -3.24 2.08
N PHE A 74 -1.41 -4.29 1.29
CA PHE A 74 -1.79 -4.10 -0.11
C PHE A 74 -3.29 -3.88 -0.19
N THR A 75 -3.70 -2.72 -0.69
CA THR A 75 -5.12 -2.38 -0.89
C THR A 75 -5.38 -2.02 -2.34
N LYS A 76 -6.55 -2.44 -2.86
CA LYS A 76 -7.03 -1.99 -4.17
C LYS A 76 -7.64 -0.61 -3.98
N LEU A 77 -7.19 0.35 -4.78
CA LEU A 77 -7.77 1.69 -4.78
C LEU A 77 -9.23 1.61 -5.22
N LYS A 78 -10.12 2.23 -4.43
CA LYS A 78 -11.55 2.32 -4.74
C LYS A 78 -11.77 3.52 -5.66
N LEU A 79 -11.98 3.28 -6.95
CA LEU A 79 -12.28 4.37 -7.89
C LEU A 79 -13.71 4.90 -7.65
N VAL A 80 -13.88 6.22 -7.70
CA VAL A 80 -15.20 6.88 -7.59
C VAL A 80 -16.07 6.53 -8.80
N THR A 81 -15.46 6.39 -9.97
CA THR A 81 -16.13 5.97 -11.21
C THR A 81 -15.30 4.90 -11.91
N SER A 82 -15.95 4.04 -12.70
CA SER A 82 -15.28 2.93 -13.40
C SER A 82 -14.24 3.37 -14.44
N LYS A 83 -14.32 4.62 -14.93
CA LYS A 83 -13.39 5.21 -15.91
C LYS A 83 -12.52 6.33 -15.32
N GLY A 84 -12.68 6.66 -14.04
CA GLY A 84 -12.03 7.81 -13.42
C GLY A 84 -10.71 7.48 -12.76
N SER A 85 -9.87 8.49 -12.56
CA SER A 85 -8.65 8.42 -11.74
C SER A 85 -8.88 8.83 -10.29
N LEU A 86 -10.08 9.32 -9.96
CA LEU A 86 -10.42 9.78 -8.62
C LEU A 86 -10.64 8.58 -7.69
N VAL A 87 -9.86 8.52 -6.62
CA VAL A 87 -9.92 7.46 -5.61
C VAL A 87 -10.79 7.93 -4.44
N ALA A 88 -11.86 7.19 -4.15
CA ALA A 88 -12.62 7.34 -2.93
C ALA A 88 -11.78 6.83 -1.76
N ARG A 89 -11.51 7.72 -0.80
CA ARG A 89 -10.77 7.36 0.42
C ARG A 89 -11.63 7.42 1.69
N THR A 90 -12.93 7.22 1.53
CA THR A 90 -13.87 6.99 2.64
C THR A 90 -13.55 5.66 3.32
N ILE A 91 -13.60 5.64 4.64
CA ILE A 91 -13.33 4.46 5.48
C ILE A 91 -14.22 4.53 6.73
N GLY A 92 -14.89 3.44 7.06
CA GLY A 92 -15.86 3.44 8.16
C GLY A 92 -16.87 4.58 7.99
N ASN A 93 -16.98 5.44 8.99
CA ASN A 93 -17.80 6.65 8.99
C ASN A 93 -16.99 7.94 8.72
N GLY A 94 -15.70 7.84 8.42
CA GLY A 94 -14.81 8.97 8.15
C GLY A 94 -14.19 8.95 6.76
N THR A 95 -13.16 9.76 6.58
CA THR A 95 -12.42 9.86 5.32
C THR A 95 -10.94 10.12 5.55
N TRP A 96 -10.09 9.59 4.67
CA TRP A 96 -8.69 9.99 4.60
C TRP A 96 -8.55 11.25 3.75
N LYS A 97 -8.00 12.31 4.34
CA LYS A 97 -7.71 13.58 3.66
C LYS A 97 -6.22 13.75 3.47
N GLY A 98 -5.81 14.12 2.25
CA GLY A 98 -4.40 14.30 1.91
C GLY A 98 -3.82 15.53 2.62
N GLU A 99 -2.65 15.37 3.22
CA GLU A 99 -1.89 16.44 3.86
C GLU A 99 -0.81 17.02 2.93
N ASP A 100 -0.40 16.26 1.91
CA ASP A 100 0.63 16.65 0.95
C ASP A 100 0.27 16.30 -0.50
N ARG A 101 1.12 16.73 -1.44
CA ARG A 101 1.02 16.39 -2.86
C ARG A 101 1.71 15.06 -3.20
N GLY A 102 2.42 14.47 -2.25
CA GLY A 102 3.29 13.31 -2.41
C GLY A 102 4.77 13.68 -2.51
N THR A 103 5.60 12.92 -1.81
CA THR A 103 7.07 12.99 -1.88
C THR A 103 7.57 11.94 -2.86
N MET A 104 8.47 12.34 -3.77
CA MET A 104 9.10 11.42 -4.71
C MET A 104 10.12 10.54 -3.99
N VAL A 105 9.98 9.23 -4.11
CA VAL A 105 10.93 8.25 -3.59
C VAL A 105 11.81 7.77 -4.75
N GLY A 106 13.13 7.91 -4.58
CA GLY A 106 14.14 7.50 -5.57
C GLY A 106 14.82 6.19 -5.20
N ASP A 107 15.41 5.53 -6.19
CA ASP A 107 16.25 4.34 -5.97
C ASP A 107 17.62 4.78 -5.41
N PRO A 108 18.00 4.41 -4.18
CA PRO A 108 19.27 4.84 -3.59
C PRO A 108 20.48 4.28 -4.36
N ALA A 109 20.31 3.16 -5.06
CA ALA A 109 21.38 2.55 -5.87
C ALA A 109 21.46 3.12 -7.30
N LYS A 110 20.44 3.87 -7.76
CA LYS A 110 20.36 4.38 -9.14
C LYS A 110 19.99 5.85 -9.13
N LYS A 111 21.02 6.70 -9.28
CA LYS A 111 20.86 8.15 -9.37
C LYS A 111 19.81 8.51 -10.43
N ASN A 112 18.90 9.42 -10.07
CA ASN A 112 17.81 9.93 -10.92
C ASN A 112 16.78 8.87 -11.38
N LYS A 113 16.66 7.73 -10.70
CA LYS A 113 15.61 6.76 -11.00
C LYS A 113 14.44 6.88 -9.99
N PRO A 114 13.29 7.45 -10.37
CA PRO A 114 12.12 7.48 -9.51
C PRO A 114 11.53 6.08 -9.34
N LEU A 115 11.19 5.72 -8.11
CA LEU A 115 10.47 4.50 -7.78
C LEU A 115 8.97 4.75 -7.65
N GLY A 116 8.58 5.90 -7.11
CA GLY A 116 7.19 6.17 -6.82
C GLY A 116 6.96 7.43 -5.99
N LEU A 117 5.72 7.58 -5.52
CA LEU A 117 5.30 8.63 -4.61
C LEU A 117 4.87 8.03 -3.27
N CYS A 118 5.20 8.70 -2.17
CA CYS A 118 4.57 8.48 -0.86
C CYS A 118 3.71 9.70 -0.53
N LYS A 119 2.40 9.48 -0.32
CA LYS A 119 1.44 10.53 0.05
C LYS A 119 0.97 10.33 1.47
N ARG A 120 0.94 11.40 2.25
CA ARG A 120 0.43 11.37 3.62
C ARG A 120 -1.03 11.76 3.69
N PHE A 121 -1.79 11.00 4.47
CA PHE A 121 -3.19 11.25 4.77
C PHE A 121 -3.45 11.25 6.27
N ARG A 122 -4.46 12.03 6.68
CA ARG A 122 -5.01 12.02 8.02
C ARG A 122 -6.48 11.62 7.99
N TYR A 123 -6.89 10.79 8.93
CA TYR A 123 -8.29 10.45 9.12
C TYR A 123 -9.08 11.63 9.69
N GLU A 124 -10.17 12.01 9.04
CA GLU A 124 -11.11 13.03 9.49
C GLU A 124 -12.50 12.43 9.70
N ASN A 125 -13.07 12.71 10.89
CA ASN A 125 -14.46 12.45 11.25
C ASN A 125 -14.82 13.30 12.47
N ASP A 126 -15.40 14.49 12.27
CA ASP A 126 -15.69 15.45 13.35
C ASP A 126 -16.64 14.94 14.44
N LYS A 127 -17.29 13.78 14.21
CA LYS A 127 -18.19 13.14 15.18
C LYS A 127 -17.50 12.09 16.05
N SER A 128 -16.21 11.82 15.82
CA SER A 128 -15.43 10.81 16.53
C SER A 128 -14.31 11.46 17.35
N ASP A 129 -14.08 10.94 18.55
CA ASP A 129 -12.93 11.26 19.39
C ASP A 129 -11.59 10.84 18.76
N GLN A 130 -11.63 9.98 17.74
CA GLN A 130 -10.48 9.53 16.96
C GLN A 130 -10.16 10.45 15.77
N HIS A 131 -10.92 11.54 15.58
CA HIS A 131 -10.64 12.56 14.57
C HIS A 131 -9.16 12.99 14.62
N GLY A 132 -8.49 12.95 13.48
CA GLY A 132 -7.14 13.45 13.32
C GLY A 132 -6.04 12.60 13.96
N ARG A 133 -6.36 11.45 14.59
CA ARG A 133 -5.37 10.62 15.31
C ARG A 133 -4.69 9.56 14.46
N TRP A 134 -5.28 9.23 13.30
CA TRP A 134 -4.79 8.17 12.42
C TRP A 134 -4.12 8.76 11.19
N ILE A 135 -2.98 8.20 10.84
CA ILE A 135 -2.16 8.58 9.68
C ILE A 135 -2.06 7.38 8.75
N MET A 136 -2.08 7.66 7.45
CA MET A 136 -1.82 6.68 6.41
C MET A 136 -0.78 7.24 5.45
N HIS A 137 0.20 6.41 5.12
CA HIS A 137 1.11 6.65 4.00
C HIS A 137 0.71 5.77 2.82
N GLU A 138 0.31 6.40 1.72
CA GLU A 138 -0.07 5.73 0.49
C GLU A 138 1.12 5.75 -0.48
N TYR A 139 1.66 4.57 -0.78
CA TYR A 139 2.75 4.39 -1.72
C TYR A 139 2.22 4.00 -3.11
N SER A 140 2.67 4.67 -4.16
CA SER A 140 2.33 4.33 -5.54
C SER A 140 3.56 4.26 -6.44
N LEU A 141 3.57 3.29 -7.37
CA LEU A 141 4.68 3.13 -8.32
C LEU A 141 4.72 4.27 -9.32
N HIS A 142 5.93 4.66 -9.70
CA HIS A 142 6.15 5.58 -10.80
C HIS A 142 5.70 4.93 -12.12
N PRO A 143 4.99 5.64 -13.03
CA PRO A 143 4.46 5.06 -14.26
C PRO A 143 5.51 4.36 -15.14
N SER A 144 6.77 4.82 -15.13
CA SER A 144 7.84 4.19 -15.91
C SER A 144 8.21 2.77 -15.46
N LEU A 145 7.77 2.34 -14.27
CA LEU A 145 8.01 0.99 -13.76
C LEU A 145 6.87 0.02 -14.11
N VAL A 146 5.68 0.53 -14.38
CA VAL A 146 4.51 -0.26 -14.70
C VAL A 146 4.36 -0.28 -16.22
N LYS A 147 4.71 -1.38 -16.87
CA LYS A 147 4.45 -1.52 -18.31
C LYS A 147 2.94 -1.41 -18.53
N PRO A 148 2.45 -0.55 -19.44
CA PRO A 148 1.04 -0.59 -19.80
C PRO A 148 0.72 -2.01 -20.28
N HIS A 149 -0.33 -2.62 -19.73
CA HIS A 149 -0.91 -3.81 -20.35
C HIS A 149 -1.32 -3.39 -21.77
N SER A 150 -0.52 -3.79 -22.75
CA SER A 150 -0.91 -3.80 -24.14
C SER A 150 -2.07 -4.80 -24.24
N ASN A 151 -3.31 -4.31 -24.26
CA ASN A 151 -4.44 -5.10 -24.73
C ASN A 151 -4.17 -5.44 -26.20
N SER A 152 -3.61 -6.62 -26.46
CA SER A 152 -3.53 -7.18 -27.80
C SER A 152 -4.92 -7.72 -28.17
N ASN A 153 -5.82 -6.83 -28.59
CA ASN A 153 -6.95 -7.22 -29.43
C ASN A 153 -6.51 -7.06 -30.89
N THR A 154 -5.94 -8.13 -31.42
CA THR A 154 -5.88 -8.39 -32.86
C THR A 154 -6.52 -9.75 -33.09
N CYS A 155 -7.84 -9.76 -33.31
CA CYS A 155 -8.48 -10.83 -34.07
C CYS A 155 -8.68 -10.28 -35.47
N GLY A 156 -7.84 -10.76 -36.39
CA GLY A 156 -8.08 -10.75 -37.82
C GLY A 156 -7.98 -12.20 -38.32
N GLY A 157 -8.80 -12.54 -39.31
CA GLY A 157 -8.91 -13.85 -39.99
C GLY A 157 -10.12 -14.64 -39.49
N ASP A 158 -11.14 -14.98 -40.29
CA ASP A 158 -11.27 -15.10 -41.76
C ASP A 158 -12.52 -14.38 -42.31
#